data_AF-A0A9E3D5K6-F1
#
_entry.id   AF-A0A9E3D5K6-F1
#
_cell.length_a   1.000
_cell.length_b   1.000
_cell.length_c   1.000
_cell.angle_alpha   90.00
_cell.angle_beta   90.00
_cell.angle_gamma   90.00
#
_symmetry.space_group_name_H-M   'P 1'
#
loop_
_entity.id
_entity.type
_entity.pdbx_description
1 polymer ?
#
loop_
_entity_poly.entity_id
_entity_poly.type
_entity_poly.pdbx_seq_one_letter_code
_entity_poly.pdbx_strand_id
1 'polypeptide(L)'
;QVLRPSAAALDPGARLLLWSRVLGRFFAWVIAAIVLLLASGYVMVFAVFGGFGKVGLSVNLMQGIGILMMLLFFHLYFAPWRRFRLAVGREDWAEGGRQLGQIRTIVTINLVLGLIVVAIASSGPYWG
;
A
#
# COMPACT_ATOMS: atom_id res chain seq x y z
N GLN A 1 -10.51 -21.52 -1.45
CA GLN A 1 -11.03 -21.74 -0.08
C GLN A 1 -10.52 -23.02 0.60
N VAL A 2 -9.62 -23.81 -0.02
CA VAL A 2 -9.13 -25.11 0.50
C VAL A 2 -7.98 -24.98 1.53
N LEU A 3 -7.38 -23.80 1.71
CA LEU A 3 -6.23 -23.58 2.61
C LEU A 3 -6.60 -23.36 4.09
N ARG A 4 -7.89 -23.16 4.40
CA ARG A 4 -8.37 -22.83 5.75
C ARG A 4 -8.28 -24.00 6.77
N PRO A 5 -8.52 -25.27 6.42
CA PRO A 5 -8.47 -26.37 7.39
C PRO A 5 -7.04 -26.79 7.74
N SER A 6 -6.09 -26.71 6.80
CA SER A 6 -4.70 -27.14 7.00
C SER A 6 -3.86 -26.14 7.80
N ALA A 7 -4.28 -24.87 7.87
CA ALA A 7 -3.62 -23.84 8.66
C ALA A 7 -4.13 -23.75 10.12
N ALA A 8 -5.11 -24.58 10.50
CA ALA A 8 -5.58 -24.70 11.88
C ALA A 8 -4.67 -25.61 12.74
N ALA A 9 -3.76 -26.36 12.12
CA ALA A 9 -2.80 -27.25 12.78
C ALA A 9 -1.43 -26.59 13.07
N LEU A 10 -1.27 -25.30 12.74
CA LEU A 10 -0.03 -24.55 12.98
C LEU A 10 -0.20 -23.62 14.17
N ASP A 11 0.78 -23.64 15.07
CA ASP A 11 0.85 -22.75 16.23
C ASP A 11 0.54 -21.29 15.82
N PRO A 12 -0.40 -20.60 16.49
CA PRO A 12 -0.78 -19.22 16.18
C PRO A 12 0.44 -18.28 16.05
N GLY A 13 1.50 -18.55 16.81
CA GLY A 13 2.75 -17.81 16.78
C GLY A 13 3.60 -18.02 15.53
N ALA A 14 3.73 -19.25 15.05
CA ALA A 14 4.50 -19.55 13.84
C ALA A 14 3.92 -18.85 12.60
N ARG A 15 2.59 -18.77 12.50
CA ARG A 15 1.90 -18.06 11.43
C ARG A 15 2.20 -16.55 11.46
N LEU A 16 2.15 -15.92 12.64
CA LEU A 16 2.41 -14.49 12.79
C LEU A 16 3.89 -14.14 12.53
N LEU A 17 4.82 -15.00 12.94
CA LEU A 17 6.24 -14.87 12.61
C LEU A 17 6.49 -14.92 11.10
N LEU A 18 5.83 -15.84 10.38
CA LEU A 18 5.93 -15.91 8.92
C LEU A 18 5.36 -14.64 8.26
N TRP A 19 4.19 -14.19 8.71
CA TRP A 19 3.61 -12.91 8.25
C TRP A 19 4.54 -11.72 8.52
N SER A 20 5.27 -11.70 9.64
CA SER A 20 6.25 -10.65 9.91
C SER A 20 7.36 -10.57 8.86
N ARG A 21 7.89 -11.71 8.43
CA ARG A 21 8.96 -11.74 7.42
C ARG A 21 8.42 -11.38 6.03
N VAL A 22 7.22 -11.86 5.70
CA VAL A 22 6.56 -11.59 4.41
C VAL A 22 6.17 -10.11 4.30
N LEU A 23 5.47 -9.58 5.30
CA LEU A 23 5.04 -8.18 5.33
C LEU A 23 6.22 -7.23 5.30
N GLY A 24 7.31 -7.54 6.01
CA GLY A 24 8.51 -6.70 6.00
C GLY A 24 9.08 -6.52 4.59
N ARG A 25 9.20 -7.61 3.83
CA ARG A 25 9.66 -7.57 2.43
C ARG A 25 8.61 -6.93 1.51
N PHE A 26 7.34 -7.27 1.70
CA PHE A 26 6.24 -6.69 0.92
C PHE A 26 6.23 -5.15 1.04
N PHE A 27 6.33 -4.61 2.25
CA PHE A 27 6.37 -3.17 2.45
C PHE A 27 7.59 -2.51 1.81
N ALA A 28 8.77 -3.13 1.87
CA ALA A 28 9.95 -2.63 1.18
C ALA A 28 9.75 -2.54 -0.34
N TRP A 29 9.16 -3.57 -0.95
CA TRP A 29 8.81 -3.58 -2.37
C TRP A 29 7.74 -2.54 -2.73
N VAL A 30 6.73 -2.36 -1.87
CA VAL A 30 5.69 -1.34 -2.08
C VAL A 30 6.29 0.06 -2.02
N ILE A 31 7.18 0.34 -1.08
CA ILE A 31 7.90 1.63 -1.00
C ILE A 31 8.72 1.84 -2.27
N ALA A 32 9.49 0.83 -2.71
CA ALA A 32 10.26 0.91 -3.94
C ALA A 32 9.36 1.21 -5.16
N ALA A 33 8.21 0.55 -5.27
CA ALA A 33 7.24 0.78 -6.34
C ALA A 33 6.63 2.20 -6.29
N ILE A 34 6.26 2.70 -5.10
CA ILE A 34 5.74 4.06 -4.92
C ILE A 34 6.79 5.09 -5.35
N VAL A 35 8.04 4.94 -4.90
CA VAL A 35 9.14 5.84 -5.25
C VAL A 35 9.41 5.81 -6.75
N LEU A 36 9.43 4.62 -7.36
CA LEU A 36 9.66 4.45 -8.79
C LEU A 36 8.54 5.06 -9.62
N LEU A 37 7.28 4.90 -9.20
CA LEU A 37 6.11 5.54 -9.83
C LEU A 37 6.12 7.06 -9.68
N LEU A 38 6.50 7.58 -8.51
CA LEU A 38 6.63 9.02 -8.33
C LEU A 38 7.73 9.58 -9.23
N ALA A 39 8.90 8.94 -9.23
CA ALA A 39 10.03 9.34 -10.05
C ALA A 39 9.66 9.32 -11.53
N SER A 40 9.02 8.26 -12.02
CA SER A 40 8.59 8.18 -13.42
C SER A 40 7.52 9.22 -13.76
N GLY A 41 6.55 9.46 -12.87
CA GLY A 41 5.52 10.48 -13.03
C GLY A 41 6.11 11.90 -13.10
N TYR A 42 7.01 12.25 -12.18
CA TYR A 42 7.70 13.53 -12.19
C TYR A 42 8.59 13.70 -13.44
N VAL A 43 9.32 12.66 -13.83
CA VAL A 43 10.11 12.69 -15.07
C VAL A 43 9.21 12.95 -16.28
N MET A 44 8.04 12.33 -16.36
CA MET A 44 7.11 12.56 -17.48
C MET A 44 6.55 14.00 -17.48
N VAL A 45 6.21 14.57 -16.33
CA VAL A 45 5.73 15.96 -16.22
C VAL A 45 6.80 16.96 -16.66
N PHE A 46 8.04 16.76 -16.24
CA PHE A 46 9.15 17.67 -16.56
C PHE A 46 9.72 17.45 -17.98
N ALA A 47 9.88 16.21 -18.42
CA ALA A 47 10.53 15.87 -19.70
C ALA A 47 9.56 15.83 -20.89
N VAL A 48 8.29 15.45 -20.69
CA VAL A 48 7.31 15.29 -21.79
C VAL A 48 6.35 16.47 -21.87
N PHE A 49 5.85 16.97 -20.72
CA PHE A 49 4.86 18.06 -20.71
C PHE A 49 5.45 19.46 -20.61
N GLY A 50 6.77 19.60 -20.39
CA GLY A 50 7.47 20.89 -20.37
C GLY A 50 7.10 21.79 -19.18
N GLY A 51 6.55 21.23 -18.10
CA GLY A 51 6.18 21.93 -16.87
C GLY A 51 4.68 21.88 -16.54
N PHE A 52 4.33 22.28 -15.31
CA PHE A 52 2.95 22.28 -14.79
C PHE A 52 1.97 23.20 -15.54
N GLY A 53 2.43 23.97 -16.54
CA GLY A 53 1.63 24.97 -17.26
C GLY A 53 0.65 24.43 -18.32
N LYS A 54 0.81 23.17 -18.79
CA LYS A 54 -0.16 22.47 -19.69
C LYS A 54 -0.91 21.33 -18.99
N VAL A 55 -0.74 21.23 -17.68
CA VAL A 55 -1.19 20.10 -16.89
C VAL A 55 -2.63 20.37 -16.43
N GLY A 56 -3.60 19.78 -17.14
CA GLY A 56 -5.02 19.95 -16.85
C GLY A 56 -5.39 19.61 -15.41
N LEU A 57 -6.49 20.19 -14.91
CA LEU A 57 -6.99 20.10 -13.53
C LEU A 57 -7.06 18.65 -13.01
N SER A 58 -7.27 17.68 -13.91
CA SER A 58 -7.24 16.23 -13.67
C SER A 58 -5.93 15.70 -13.08
N VAL A 59 -4.77 16.24 -13.48
CA VAL A 59 -3.46 15.79 -12.99
C VAL A 59 -3.17 16.31 -11.59
N ASN A 60 -3.64 17.51 -11.23
CA ASN A 60 -3.57 18.01 -9.85
C ASN A 60 -4.43 17.17 -8.90
N LEU A 61 -5.63 16.76 -9.33
CA LEU A 61 -6.44 15.79 -8.58
C LEU A 61 -5.72 14.44 -8.43
N MET A 62 -5.13 13.94 -9.50
CA MET A 62 -4.37 12.68 -9.48
C MET A 62 -3.18 12.74 -8.52
N GLN A 63 -2.47 13.88 -8.50
CA GLN A 63 -1.38 14.12 -7.54
C GLN A 63 -1.90 14.16 -6.10
N GLY A 64 -3.02 14.86 -5.85
CA GLY A 64 -3.66 14.91 -4.54
C GLY A 64 -4.06 13.53 -4.03
N ILE A 65 -4.61 12.67 -4.89
CA ILE A 65 -4.92 11.28 -4.53
C ILE A 65 -3.64 10.48 -4.26
N GLY A 66 -2.59 10.66 -5.07
CA GLY A 66 -1.28 10.04 -4.84
C GLY A 66 -0.69 10.40 -3.47
N ILE A 67 -0.77 11.68 -3.08
CA ILE A 67 -0.32 12.16 -1.76
C ILE A 67 -1.18 11.55 -0.65
N LEU A 68 -2.50 11.49 -0.83
CA LEU A 68 -3.41 10.87 0.14
C LEU A 68 -3.08 9.39 0.35
N MET A 69 -2.84 8.64 -0.73
CA MET A 69 -2.42 7.23 -0.67
C MET A 69 -1.08 7.08 0.04
N MET A 70 -0.14 7.99 -0.22
CA MET A 70 1.17 7.98 0.44
C MET A 70 1.04 8.25 1.95
N LEU A 71 0.19 9.19 2.37
CA LEU A 71 -0.09 9.45 3.79
C LEU A 71 -0.75 8.26 4.48
N LEU A 72 -1.71 7.59 3.82
CA LEU A 72 -2.33 6.38 4.34
C LEU A 72 -1.31 5.25 4.51
N PHE A 73 -0.41 5.09 3.54
CA PHE A 73 0.67 4.10 3.61
C PHE A 73 1.65 4.41 4.75
N PHE A 74 2.08 5.66 4.90
CA PHE A 74 2.94 6.08 6.01
C PHE A 74 2.28 5.86 7.36
N HIS A 75 0.99 6.20 7.50
CA HIS A 75 0.25 5.95 8.73
C HIS A 75 0.22 4.45 9.08
N LEU A 76 0.01 3.60 8.07
CA LEU A 76 0.08 2.14 8.23
C LEU A 76 1.49 1.65 8.60
N TYR A 77 2.53 2.20 7.99
CA TYR A 77 3.91 1.81 8.25
C TYR A 77 4.37 2.20 9.66
N PHE A 78 4.00 3.39 10.13
CA PHE A 78 4.43 3.88 11.44
C PHE A 78 3.64 3.29 12.61
N ALA A 79 2.33 3.09 12.46
CA ALA A 79 1.48 2.65 13.56
C ALA A 79 1.30 1.12 13.59
N PRO A 80 0.46 0.49 12.75
CA PRO A 80 0.14 -0.93 12.88
C PRO A 80 1.33 -1.84 12.54
N TRP A 81 2.23 -1.48 11.62
CA TRP A 81 3.42 -2.29 11.35
C TRP A 81 4.40 -2.33 12.53
N ARG A 82 4.66 -1.18 13.18
CA ARG A 82 5.49 -1.13 14.39
C ARG A 82 4.84 -1.88 15.55
N ARG A 83 3.52 -1.71 15.75
CA ARG A 83 2.75 -2.44 16.78
C ARG A 83 2.75 -3.94 16.54
N PHE A 84 2.58 -4.37 15.30
CA PHE A 84 2.66 -5.78 14.90
C PHE A 84 4.03 -6.38 15.22
N ARG A 85 5.13 -5.70 14.85
CA ARG A 85 6.48 -6.15 15.18
C ARG A 85 6.74 -6.24 16.68
N LEU A 86 6.24 -5.27 17.45
CA LEU A 86 6.35 -5.27 18.91
C LEU A 86 5.55 -6.41 19.55
N ALA A 87 4.32 -6.67 19.07
CA ALA A 87 3.48 -7.77 19.54
C ALA A 87 4.11 -9.13 19.25
N VAL A 88 4.63 -9.33 18.03
CA VAL A 88 5.36 -10.55 17.65
C VAL A 88 6.63 -10.75 18.50
N GLY A 89 7.37 -9.67 18.78
CA GLY A 89 8.56 -9.74 19.64
C GLY A 89 8.27 -9.99 21.12
N ARG A 90 7.04 -9.74 21.58
CA ARG A 90 6.56 -10.04 22.93
C ARG A 90 5.77 -11.35 23.02
N GLU A 91 5.71 -12.11 21.92
CA GLU A 91 4.89 -13.32 21.80
C GLU A 91 3.39 -13.07 22.09
N ASP A 92 2.93 -11.82 21.93
CA ASP A 92 1.52 -11.44 22.07
C ASP A 92 0.78 -11.70 20.75
N TRP A 93 0.37 -12.95 20.58
CA TRP A 93 -0.29 -13.43 19.37
C TRP A 93 -1.68 -12.84 19.15
N ALA A 94 -2.37 -12.46 20.23
CA ALA A 94 -3.71 -11.86 20.16
C ALA A 94 -3.64 -10.45 19.57
N GLU A 95 -2.73 -9.61 20.07
CA GLU A 95 -2.51 -8.27 19.54
C GLU A 95 -1.88 -8.33 18.14
N GLY A 96 -0.96 -9.26 17.89
CA GLY A 96 -0.40 -9.51 16.56
C GLY A 96 -1.48 -9.84 15.51
N GLY A 97 -2.47 -10.65 15.87
CA GLY A 97 -3.63 -10.95 15.01
C GLY A 97 -4.49 -9.72 14.71
N ARG A 98 -4.78 -8.88 15.71
CA ARG A 98 -5.54 -7.62 15.52
C ARG A 98 -4.82 -6.66 14.58
N GLN A 99 -3.53 -6.45 14.79
CA GLN A 99 -2.72 -5.55 13.97
C GLN A 99 -2.60 -6.06 12.53
N LEU A 100 -2.47 -7.37 12.33
CA LEU A 100 -2.48 -7.97 10.99
C LEU A 100 -3.81 -7.71 10.26
N GLY A 101 -4.94 -7.78 10.96
CA GLY A 101 -6.24 -7.43 10.41
C GLY A 101 -6.32 -5.96 9.97
N GLN A 102 -5.85 -5.03 10.81
CA GLN A 102 -5.79 -3.61 10.47
C GLN A 102 -4.91 -3.33 9.25
N ILE A 103 -3.73 -3.96 9.19
CA ILE A 103 -2.82 -3.90 8.05
C ILE A 103 -3.56 -4.31 6.77
N ARG A 104 -4.26 -5.45 6.80
CA ARG A 104 -4.99 -5.97 5.64
C ARG A 104 -6.09 -5.03 5.16
N THR A 105 -6.84 -4.41 6.07
CA THR A 105 -7.91 -3.46 5.72
C THR A 105 -7.35 -2.24 5.02
N ILE A 106 -6.30 -1.61 5.57
CA ILE A 106 -5.73 -0.39 4.98
C ILE A 106 -5.04 -0.69 3.64
N VAL A 107 -4.38 -1.85 3.51
CA VAL A 107 -3.81 -2.29 2.22
C VAL A 107 -4.90 -2.51 1.18
N THR A 108 -6.03 -3.11 1.56
CA THR A 108 -7.19 -3.28 0.66
C THR A 108 -7.74 -1.92 0.21
N ILE A 109 -7.88 -0.96 1.12
CA ILE A 109 -8.34 0.40 0.80
C ILE A 109 -7.38 1.06 -0.20
N ASN A 110 -6.07 0.98 0.03
CA ASN A 110 -5.07 1.52 -0.90
C ASN A 110 -5.12 0.85 -2.27
N LEU A 111 -5.33 -0.47 -2.33
CA LEU A 111 -5.46 -1.19 -3.60
C LEU A 111 -6.69 -0.71 -4.38
N VAL A 112 -7.83 -0.53 -3.70
CA VAL A 112 -9.06 -0.02 -4.31
C VAL A 112 -8.87 1.41 -4.81
N LEU A 113 -8.26 2.29 -4.00
CA LEU A 113 -7.93 3.65 -4.42
C LEU A 113 -7.00 3.66 -5.63
N GLY A 114 -5.96 2.81 -5.63
CA GLY A 114 -5.05 2.67 -6.77
C GLY A 114 -5.77 2.21 -8.03
N LEU A 115 -6.70 1.25 -7.91
CA LEU A 115 -7.50 0.79 -9.04
C LEU A 115 -8.40 1.89 -9.59
N ILE A 116 -9.01 2.71 -8.72
CA ILE A 116 -9.81 3.88 -9.11
C ILE A 116 -8.95 4.88 -9.87
N VAL A 117 -7.75 5.17 -9.37
CA VAL A 117 -6.80 6.08 -10.03
C VAL A 117 -6.40 5.56 -11.41
N VAL A 118 -6.10 4.27 -11.54
CA VAL A 118 -5.77 3.63 -12.83
C VAL A 118 -6.98 3.67 -13.78
N ALA A 119 -8.19 3.40 -13.29
CA ALA A 119 -9.41 3.47 -14.08
C ALA A 119 -9.62 4.89 -14.64
N ILE A 120 -9.52 5.92 -13.78
CA ILE A 120 -9.64 7.33 -14.18
C ILE A 120 -8.55 7.70 -15.20
N ALA A 121 -7.31 7.32 -14.95
CA ALA A 121 -6.19 7.58 -15.87
C ALA A 121 -6.38 6.89 -17.23
N SER A 122 -6.85 5.64 -17.25
CA SER A 122 -7.11 4.87 -18.46
C SER A 122 -8.38 5.32 -19.20
N SER A 123 -9.30 6.00 -18.53
CA SER A 123 -10.47 6.62 -19.17
C SER A 123 -10.18 7.98 -19.80
N GLY A 124 -9.02 8.58 -19.47
CA GLY A 124 -8.58 9.88 -20.00
C GLY A 124 -8.54 9.97 -21.54
N PRO A 125 -8.11 8.95 -22.29
CA PRO A 125 -8.15 8.94 -23.75
C PRO A 125 -9.56 8.93 -24.36
N TYR A 126 -10.62 8.65 -23.58
CA TYR A 126 -12.02 8.63 -24.06
C TYR A 126 -12.77 9.95 -23.80
N TRP A 127 -12.10 10.92 -23.16
CA TRP A 127 -12.61 12.28 -22.92
C TRP A 127 -11.85 13.33 -23.76
N GLY A 128 -11.29 12.90 -24.90
CA GLY A 128 -10.65 13.74 -25.92
C GLY A 128 -11.50 13.84 -27.17
#